data_AF-A0A3G9G895-F1
#
_entry.id   AF-A0A3G9G895-F1
#
_cell.length_a   1.000
_cell.length_b   1.000
_cell.length_c   1.000
_cell.angle_alpha   90.00
_cell.angle_beta   90.00
_cell.angle_gamma   90.00
#
_symmetry.space_group_name_H-M   'P 1'
#
loop_
_entity.id
_entity.type
_entity.pdbx_description
1 polymer ?
#
loop_
_entity_poly.entity_id
_entity_poly.type
_entity_poly.pdbx_seq_one_letter_code
_entity_poly.pdbx_strand_id
1 'polypeptide(L)'
;MNASSSKAVADTAFTGQSSAAVCEEDERNLAYVVYGLLFVSPFSLGITALIGAALAYLRKSNCTSYVQTHFRYQIKHFWAIFALWGMATFIAVICTVVLTWTLANLIWSQYDISDWRRIDLDLSDLDISSIPVSTILGVSSGYVVSALLTFMATVWILATSVNGVLKLNNHKPIGKRFRTA
;
A
#
# COMPACT_ATOMS: atom_id res chain seq x y z
N MET A 1 -32.96 55.58 0.55
CA MET A 1 -32.87 54.54 -0.49
C MET A 1 -31.64 53.63 -0.29
N ASN A 2 -31.45 52.99 0.88
CA ASN A 2 -30.20 52.23 1.19
C ASN A 2 -30.40 50.75 1.55
N ALA A 3 -31.65 50.27 1.66
CA ALA A 3 -31.95 48.90 2.09
C ALA A 3 -31.72 47.84 1.00
N SER A 4 -31.82 48.20 -0.28
CA SER A 4 -31.68 47.27 -1.41
C SER A 4 -30.21 46.82 -1.62
N SER A 5 -29.26 47.77 -1.51
CA SER A 5 -27.83 47.50 -1.68
C SER A 5 -27.26 46.61 -0.55
N SER A 6 -27.69 46.84 0.69
CA SER A 6 -27.28 46.02 1.84
C SER A 6 -27.74 44.56 1.72
N LYS A 7 -28.90 44.31 1.11
CA LYS A 7 -29.45 42.96 0.95
C LYS A 7 -28.71 42.19 -0.15
N ALA A 8 -28.42 42.84 -1.28
CA ALA A 8 -27.64 42.25 -2.36
C ALA A 8 -26.18 41.91 -1.95
N VAL A 9 -25.54 42.75 -1.13
CA VAL A 9 -24.20 42.48 -0.57
C VAL A 9 -24.24 41.34 0.47
N ALA A 10 -25.31 41.26 1.27
CA ALA A 10 -25.49 40.15 2.21
C ALA A 10 -25.75 38.82 1.49
N ASP A 11 -26.56 38.81 0.44
CA ASP A 11 -26.89 37.61 -0.35
C ASP A 11 -25.66 37.09 -1.13
N THR A 12 -24.80 37.98 -1.62
CA THR A 12 -23.52 37.61 -2.29
C THR A 12 -22.46 37.12 -1.29
N ALA A 13 -22.38 37.71 -0.10
CA ALA A 13 -21.46 37.24 0.95
C ALA A 13 -21.86 35.86 1.50
N PHE A 14 -23.15 35.61 1.71
CA PHE A 14 -23.67 34.33 2.20
C PHE A 14 -23.47 33.19 1.17
N THR A 15 -23.69 33.47 -0.12
CA THR A 15 -23.45 32.51 -1.21
C THR A 15 -21.96 32.21 -1.42
N GLY A 16 -21.08 33.20 -1.28
CA GLY A 16 -19.62 33.01 -1.31
C GLY A 16 -19.10 32.15 -0.15
N GLN A 17 -19.64 32.33 1.06
CA GLN A 17 -19.22 31.57 2.23
C GLN A 17 -19.76 30.13 2.20
N SER A 18 -20.99 29.93 1.71
CA SER A 18 -21.57 28.60 1.51
C SER A 18 -20.81 27.78 0.45
N SER A 19 -20.40 28.40 -0.66
CA SER A 19 -19.66 27.70 -1.72
C SER A 19 -18.24 27.31 -1.29
N ALA A 20 -17.56 28.18 -0.53
CA ALA A 20 -16.25 27.84 0.05
C ALA A 20 -16.33 26.66 1.04
N ALA A 21 -17.36 26.63 1.89
CA ALA A 21 -17.58 25.53 2.84
C ALA A 21 -17.87 24.19 2.14
N VAL A 22 -18.66 24.20 1.06
CA VAL A 22 -18.94 23.01 0.23
C VAL A 22 -17.67 22.49 -0.45
N CYS A 23 -16.83 23.37 -1.00
CA CYS A 23 -15.55 22.98 -1.60
C CYS A 23 -14.60 22.34 -0.58
N GLU A 24 -14.53 22.86 0.65
CA GLU A 24 -13.71 22.28 1.72
C GLU A 24 -14.21 20.89 2.14
N GLU A 25 -15.53 20.71 2.19
CA GLU A 25 -16.14 19.40 2.45
C GLU A 25 -15.85 18.38 1.35
N ASP A 26 -15.94 18.77 0.08
CA ASP A 26 -15.61 17.89 -1.05
C ASP A 26 -14.14 17.45 -1.03
N GLU A 27 -13.22 18.36 -0.73
CA GLU A 27 -11.79 18.03 -0.58
C GLU A 27 -11.53 17.04 0.56
N ARG A 28 -12.24 17.20 1.68
CA ARG A 28 -12.16 16.32 2.85
C ARG A 28 -12.75 14.94 2.54
N ASN A 29 -13.89 14.89 1.86
CA ASN A 29 -14.51 13.64 1.41
C ASN A 29 -13.57 12.87 0.48
N LEU A 30 -12.91 13.56 -0.45
CA LEU A 30 -11.93 12.94 -1.33
C LEU A 30 -10.73 12.39 -0.54
N ALA A 31 -10.25 13.09 0.49
CA ALA A 31 -9.19 12.58 1.36
C ALA A 31 -9.62 11.33 2.15
N TYR A 32 -10.89 11.23 2.59
CA TYR A 32 -11.44 10.00 3.19
C TYR A 32 -11.48 8.85 2.20
N VAL A 33 -11.89 9.09 0.95
CA VAL A 33 -11.88 8.08 -0.11
C VAL A 33 -10.46 7.54 -0.30
N VAL A 34 -9.45 8.40 -0.38
CA VAL A 34 -8.05 7.93 -0.53
C VAL A 34 -7.59 7.09 0.66
N TYR A 35 -7.95 7.45 1.90
CA TYR A 35 -7.65 6.62 3.08
C TYR A 35 -8.38 5.26 3.02
N GLY A 36 -9.64 5.25 2.59
CA GLY A 36 -10.40 4.01 2.36
C GLY A 36 -9.74 3.10 1.33
N LEU A 37 -9.27 3.66 0.21
CA LEU A 37 -8.56 2.91 -0.83
C LEU A 37 -7.25 2.31 -0.32
N LEU A 38 -6.49 3.06 0.49
CA LEU A 38 -5.27 2.56 1.14
C LEU A 38 -5.58 1.45 2.16
N PHE A 39 -6.69 1.57 2.89
CA PHE A 39 -7.13 0.56 3.86
C PHE A 39 -7.49 -0.77 3.19
N VAL A 40 -8.19 -0.72 2.06
CA VAL A 40 -8.60 -1.91 1.30
C VAL A 40 -7.46 -2.53 0.48
N SER A 41 -6.35 -1.79 0.31
CA SER A 41 -5.19 -2.20 -0.51
C SER A 41 -4.62 -3.59 -0.26
N PRO A 42 -4.49 -4.09 0.98
CA PRO A 42 -3.94 -5.42 1.21
C PRO A 42 -4.79 -6.53 0.56
N PHE A 43 -6.11 -6.32 0.44
CA PHE A 43 -7.04 -7.29 -0.13
C PHE A 43 -7.01 -7.30 -1.66
N SER A 44 -6.59 -6.20 -2.28
CA SER A 44 -6.53 -6.05 -3.74
C SER A 44 -5.12 -6.22 -4.30
N LEU A 45 -4.20 -6.85 -3.56
CA LEU A 45 -2.78 -6.97 -3.93
C LEU A 45 -2.10 -5.62 -4.26
N GLY A 46 -2.53 -4.52 -3.64
CA GLY A 46 -1.93 -3.19 -3.86
C GLY A 46 -2.56 -2.35 -4.97
N ILE A 47 -3.46 -2.89 -5.80
CA ILE A 47 -4.07 -2.14 -6.91
C ILE A 47 -4.88 -0.94 -6.41
N THR A 48 -5.68 -1.09 -5.35
CA THR A 48 -6.46 0.05 -4.82
C THR A 48 -5.57 1.10 -4.19
N ALA A 49 -4.42 0.74 -3.60
CA ALA A 49 -3.45 1.74 -3.14
C ALA A 49 -2.85 2.54 -4.29
N LEU A 50 -2.62 1.92 -5.45
CA LEU A 50 -2.13 2.63 -6.63
C LEU A 50 -3.13 3.69 -7.10
N ILE A 51 -4.42 3.33 -7.15
CA ILE A 51 -5.50 4.26 -7.51
C ILE A 51 -5.59 5.39 -6.47
N GLY A 52 -5.52 5.06 -5.18
CA GLY A 52 -5.54 6.06 -4.10
C GLY A 52 -4.36 7.04 -4.18
N ALA A 53 -3.16 6.53 -4.47
CA ALA A 53 -1.97 7.35 -4.67
C ALA A 53 -2.10 8.25 -5.90
N ALA A 54 -2.60 7.72 -7.02
CA ALA A 54 -2.84 8.50 -8.23
C ALA A 54 -3.82 9.66 -7.98
N LEU A 55 -4.94 9.40 -7.29
CA LEU A 55 -5.90 10.44 -6.89
C LEU A 55 -5.25 11.50 -6.00
N ALA A 56 -4.41 11.08 -5.03
CA ALA A 56 -3.68 12.01 -4.18
C ALA A 56 -2.72 12.90 -4.98
N TYR A 57 -2.00 12.36 -5.97
CA TYR A 57 -1.11 13.14 -6.84
C TYR A 57 -1.87 14.17 -7.69
N LEU A 58 -2.99 13.76 -8.27
CA LEU A 58 -3.83 14.65 -9.10
C LEU A 58 -4.43 15.79 -8.27
N ARG A 59 -4.87 15.52 -7.04
CA ARG A 59 -5.62 16.50 -6.24
C ARG A 59 -4.75 17.35 -5.32
N LYS A 60 -3.52 16.94 -5.02
CA LYS A 60 -2.60 17.63 -4.10
C LYS A 60 -2.37 19.12 -4.41
N SER A 61 -2.42 19.57 -5.68
CA SER A 61 -2.19 20.99 -6.04
C SER A 61 -3.41 21.89 -5.88
N ASN A 62 -4.61 21.32 -5.88
CA ASN A 62 -5.88 22.05 -6.00
C ASN A 62 -6.71 21.97 -4.70
N CYS A 63 -6.04 21.97 -3.54
CA CYS A 63 -6.70 21.85 -2.23
C CYS A 63 -6.26 22.93 -1.25
N THR A 64 -7.10 23.15 -0.24
CA THR A 64 -6.77 23.88 0.98
C THR A 64 -5.45 23.40 1.60
N SER A 65 -4.71 24.35 2.20
CA SER A 65 -3.36 24.11 2.71
C SER A 65 -3.29 22.97 3.74
N TYR A 66 -4.36 22.80 4.51
CA TYR A 66 -4.51 21.72 5.47
C TYR A 66 -4.64 20.33 4.80
N VAL A 67 -5.62 20.15 3.90
CA VAL A 67 -5.90 18.86 3.24
C VAL A 67 -4.71 18.43 2.38
N GLN A 68 -3.99 19.38 1.78
CA GLN A 68 -2.76 19.12 1.05
C GLN A 68 -1.72 18.33 1.88
N THR A 69 -1.66 18.54 3.19
CA THR A 69 -0.73 17.81 4.06
C THR A 69 -1.10 16.34 4.24
N HIS A 70 -2.40 16.02 4.21
CA HIS A 70 -2.88 14.64 4.23
C HIS A 70 -2.50 13.90 2.94
N PHE A 71 -2.72 14.52 1.77
CA PHE A 71 -2.31 13.90 0.50
C PHE A 71 -0.80 13.65 0.44
N ARG A 72 0.02 14.59 0.93
CA ARG A 72 1.48 14.38 1.02
C ARG A 72 1.86 13.26 1.97
N TYR A 73 1.16 13.15 3.10
CA TYR A 73 1.36 12.07 4.06
C TYR A 73 1.00 10.71 3.46
N GLN A 74 -0.16 10.59 2.82
CA GLN A 74 -0.62 9.38 2.14
C GLN A 74 0.38 8.92 1.07
N ILE A 75 0.82 9.81 0.19
CA ILE A 75 1.81 9.51 -0.86
C ILE A 75 3.10 8.95 -0.24
N LYS A 76 3.61 9.56 0.83
CA LYS A 76 4.84 9.09 1.49
C LYS A 76 4.69 7.67 2.05
N HIS A 77 3.55 7.39 2.68
CA HIS A 77 3.28 6.07 3.26
C HIS A 77 3.06 5.03 2.18
N PHE A 78 2.36 5.38 1.10
CA PHE A 78 2.21 4.53 -0.08
C PHE A 78 3.58 4.04 -0.57
N TRP A 79 4.53 4.95 -0.85
CA TRP A 79 5.86 4.57 -1.33
C TRP A 79 6.66 3.75 -0.32
N ALA A 80 6.59 4.09 0.98
CA ALA A 80 7.28 3.33 2.02
C ALA A 80 6.77 1.89 2.12
N ILE A 81 5.45 1.69 2.07
CA ILE A 81 4.82 0.38 2.17
C ILE A 81 5.03 -0.41 0.88
N PHE A 82 4.92 0.25 -0.28
CA PHE A 82 5.21 -0.36 -1.58
C PHE A 82 6.65 -0.90 -1.65
N ALA A 83 7.63 -0.12 -1.16
CA ALA A 83 9.01 -0.58 -1.08
C ALA A 83 9.18 -1.78 -0.13
N LEU A 84 8.49 -1.78 1.01
CA LEU A 84 8.55 -2.87 1.98
C LEU A 84 7.91 -4.15 1.44
N TRP A 85 6.74 -4.06 0.81
CA TRP A 85 6.10 -5.16 0.10
C TRP A 85 6.98 -5.68 -1.04
N GLY A 86 7.57 -4.77 -1.83
CA GLY A 86 8.52 -5.12 -2.89
C GLY A 86 9.71 -5.91 -2.36
N MET A 87 10.29 -5.49 -1.25
CA MET A 87 11.40 -6.20 -0.59
C MET A 87 10.97 -7.58 -0.10
N ALA A 88 9.81 -7.69 0.56
CA ALA A 88 9.31 -8.97 1.05
C ALA A 88 9.04 -9.96 -0.09
N THR A 89 8.43 -9.49 -1.19
CA THR A 89 8.20 -10.28 -2.40
C THR A 89 9.52 -10.69 -3.05
N PHE A 90 10.50 -9.79 -3.12
CA PHE A 90 11.81 -10.09 -3.69
C PHE A 90 12.52 -11.22 -2.92
N ILE A 91 12.51 -11.17 -1.58
CA ILE A 91 13.02 -12.25 -0.72
C ILE A 91 12.27 -13.56 -1.01
N ALA A 92 10.93 -13.52 -1.05
CA ALA A 92 10.13 -14.71 -1.34
C ALA A 92 10.43 -15.30 -2.72
N VAL A 93 10.61 -14.46 -3.75
CA VAL A 93 10.97 -14.91 -5.10
C VAL A 93 12.34 -15.59 -5.11
N ILE A 94 13.35 -15.02 -4.45
CA ILE A 94 14.67 -15.65 -4.32
C ILE A 94 14.54 -17.02 -3.65
N CYS A 95 13.82 -17.11 -2.53
CA CYS A 95 13.58 -18.37 -1.84
C CYS A 95 12.88 -19.40 -2.73
N THR A 96 11.87 -18.99 -3.51
CA THR A 96 11.16 -19.87 -4.46
C THR A 96 12.07 -20.33 -5.60
N VAL A 97 12.92 -19.45 -6.13
CA VAL A 97 13.90 -19.81 -7.16
C VAL A 97 14.90 -20.83 -6.62
N VAL A 98 15.44 -20.60 -5.42
CA VAL A 98 16.37 -21.54 -4.77
C VAL A 98 15.70 -22.89 -4.51
N LEU A 99 14.47 -22.90 -3.97
CA LEU A 99 13.69 -24.12 -3.75
C LEU A 99 13.46 -24.89 -5.05
N THR A 100 12.99 -24.21 -6.09
CA THR A 100 12.72 -24.82 -7.40
C THR A 100 14.00 -25.38 -8.02
N TRP A 101 15.09 -24.64 -7.93
CA TRP A 101 16.41 -25.07 -8.40
C TRP A 101 16.89 -26.34 -7.67
N THR A 102 16.71 -26.39 -6.34
CA THR A 102 17.15 -27.55 -5.54
C THR A 102 16.31 -28.78 -5.83
N LEU A 103 15.00 -28.62 -6.00
CA LEU A 103 14.11 -29.72 -6.35
C LEU A 103 14.38 -30.22 -7.78
N ALA A 104 14.60 -29.31 -8.73
CA ALA A 104 14.94 -29.68 -10.11
C ALA A 104 16.24 -30.50 -10.17
N ASN A 105 17.30 -30.08 -9.47
CA ASN A 105 18.55 -30.83 -9.42
C ASN A 105 18.42 -32.17 -8.70
N LEU A 106 17.61 -32.25 -7.64
CA LEU A 106 17.34 -33.52 -6.96
C LEU A 106 16.67 -34.50 -7.93
N ILE A 107 15.66 -34.05 -8.66
CA ILE A 107 14.93 -34.88 -9.62
C ILE A 107 15.86 -35.31 -10.77
N TRP A 108 16.65 -34.41 -11.36
CA TRP A 108 17.60 -34.79 -12.42
C TRP A 108 18.73 -35.71 -11.96
N SER A 109 19.14 -35.65 -10.69
CA SER A 109 20.19 -36.53 -10.17
C SER A 109 19.69 -37.95 -9.93
N GLN A 110 18.41 -38.13 -9.61
CA GLN A 110 17.85 -39.43 -9.21
C GLN A 110 17.06 -40.10 -10.33
N TYR A 111 16.49 -39.34 -11.27
CA TYR A 111 15.70 -39.86 -12.38
C TYR A 111 16.32 -39.47 -13.72
N ASP A 112 16.47 -40.46 -14.60
CA ASP A 112 16.80 -40.24 -16.01
C ASP A 112 15.53 -39.87 -16.77
N ILE A 113 15.40 -38.60 -17.14
CA ILE A 113 14.21 -38.02 -17.80
C ILE A 113 14.41 -37.95 -19.33
N SER A 114 15.23 -38.85 -19.90
CA SER A 114 15.52 -38.85 -21.33
C SER A 114 14.31 -39.23 -22.21
N ASP A 115 13.37 -40.04 -21.71
CA ASP A 115 12.16 -40.46 -22.44
C ASP A 115 10.87 -39.86 -21.86
N TRP A 116 10.50 -38.67 -22.36
CA TRP A 116 9.30 -37.94 -21.96
C TRP A 116 7.98 -38.69 -22.18
N ARG A 117 7.98 -39.78 -22.96
CA ARG A 117 6.78 -40.62 -23.19
C ARG A 117 6.46 -41.57 -22.05
N ARG A 118 7.40 -41.79 -21.12
CA ARG A 118 7.25 -42.69 -19.96
C ARG A 118 7.81 -42.04 -18.70
N ILE A 119 7.20 -40.94 -18.29
CA ILE A 119 7.50 -40.32 -17.00
C ILE A 119 6.75 -41.12 -15.92
N ASP A 120 7.43 -42.09 -15.33
CA ASP A 120 6.97 -42.78 -14.12
C ASP A 120 7.77 -42.25 -12.93
N LEU A 121 7.20 -41.27 -12.22
CA LEU A 121 7.83 -40.66 -11.05
C LEU A 121 7.41 -41.42 -9.80
N ASP A 122 8.21 -42.42 -9.43
CA ASP A 122 8.04 -43.10 -8.15
C ASP A 122 8.62 -42.24 -7.03
N LEU A 123 7.74 -41.48 -6.36
CA LEU A 123 8.11 -40.60 -5.24
C LEU A 123 8.51 -41.37 -3.98
N SER A 124 8.29 -42.69 -3.92
CA SER A 124 8.62 -43.50 -2.75
C SER A 124 10.12 -43.77 -2.61
N ASP A 125 10.87 -43.74 -3.71
CA ASP A 125 12.33 -43.89 -3.75
C ASP A 125 13.07 -42.53 -3.72
N LEU A 126 12.35 -41.42 -3.49
CA LEU A 126 12.97 -40.11 -3.40
C LEU A 126 13.87 -40.00 -2.16
N ASP A 127 15.18 -40.01 -2.39
CA ASP A 127 16.16 -39.74 -1.32
C ASP A 127 16.34 -38.24 -1.09
N ILE A 128 15.55 -37.71 -0.14
CA ILE A 128 15.60 -36.30 0.29
C ILE A 128 16.87 -35.99 1.12
N SER A 129 17.61 -37.01 1.58
CA SER A 129 18.82 -36.80 2.39
C SER A 129 19.93 -36.05 1.66
N SER A 130 19.90 -36.07 0.33
CA SER A 130 20.80 -35.31 -0.54
C SER A 130 20.61 -33.80 -0.47
N ILE A 131 19.47 -33.31 0.08
CA ILE A 131 19.25 -31.88 0.26
C ILE A 131 20.02 -31.39 1.50
N PRO A 132 20.96 -30.45 1.36
CA PRO A 132 21.69 -29.93 2.50
C PRO A 132 20.74 -29.18 3.45
N VAL A 133 20.85 -29.49 4.74
CA VAL A 133 20.01 -28.88 5.80
C VAL A 133 20.13 -27.35 5.82
N SER A 134 21.29 -26.81 5.45
CA SER A 134 21.50 -25.36 5.32
C SER A 134 20.57 -24.70 4.30
N THR A 135 20.26 -25.37 3.19
CA THR A 135 19.34 -24.87 2.18
C THR A 135 17.90 -24.87 2.69
N ILE A 136 17.49 -25.92 3.40
CA ILE A 136 16.15 -26.00 3.99
C ILE A 136 15.95 -24.90 5.03
N LEU A 137 16.94 -24.71 5.91
CA LEU A 137 16.91 -23.64 6.92
C LEU A 137 16.98 -22.24 6.28
N GLY A 138 17.79 -22.06 5.23
CA GLY A 138 17.90 -20.79 4.50
C GLY A 138 16.59 -20.41 3.80
N VAL A 139 15.97 -21.34 3.10
CA VAL A 139 14.69 -21.11 2.40
C VAL A 139 13.55 -20.88 3.39
N SER A 140 13.44 -21.71 4.43
CA SER A 140 12.39 -21.56 5.45
C SER A 140 12.52 -20.26 6.23
N SER A 141 13.72 -19.90 6.70
CA SER A 141 13.95 -18.61 7.38
C SER A 141 13.68 -17.42 6.46
N GLY A 142 14.03 -17.50 5.17
CA GLY A 142 13.72 -16.46 4.19
C GLY A 142 12.22 -16.24 4.00
N TYR A 143 11.42 -17.31 3.92
CA TYR A 143 9.96 -17.19 3.89
C TYR A 143 9.39 -16.63 5.18
N VAL A 144 9.92 -17.01 6.35
CA VAL A 144 9.51 -16.43 7.64
C VAL A 144 9.78 -14.94 7.68
N VAL A 145 10.96 -14.49 7.24
CA VAL A 145 11.30 -13.06 7.16
C VAL A 145 10.36 -12.33 6.21
N SER A 146 10.08 -12.89 5.03
CA SER A 146 9.13 -12.30 4.08
C SER A 146 7.71 -12.20 4.65
N ALA A 147 7.24 -13.22 5.37
CA ALA A 147 5.94 -13.23 6.04
C ALA A 147 5.86 -12.18 7.16
N LEU A 148 6.92 -12.02 7.95
CA LEU A 148 6.95 -11.00 9.00
C LEU A 148 6.95 -9.58 8.42
N LEU A 149 7.68 -9.35 7.33
CA LEU A 149 7.72 -8.06 6.65
C LEU A 149 6.35 -7.68 6.06
N THR A 150 5.68 -8.63 5.39
CA THR A 150 4.33 -8.39 4.83
C THR A 150 3.29 -8.15 5.93
N PHE A 151 3.36 -8.91 7.04
CA PHE A 151 2.48 -8.69 8.18
C PHE A 151 2.70 -7.30 8.79
N MET A 152 3.96 -6.93 9.05
CA MET A 152 4.32 -5.62 9.58
C MET A 152 3.85 -4.48 8.67
N ALA A 153 4.03 -4.62 7.35
CA ALA A 153 3.55 -3.63 6.38
C ALA A 153 2.02 -3.50 6.36
N THR A 154 1.30 -4.61 6.54
CA THR A 154 -0.16 -4.63 6.61
C THR A 154 -0.65 -3.94 7.89
N VAL A 155 -0.03 -4.21 9.04
CA VAL A 155 -0.35 -3.49 10.28
C VAL A 155 -0.06 -2.00 10.14
N TRP A 156 1.04 -1.65 9.49
CA TRP A 156 1.44 -0.26 9.28
C TRP A 156 0.47 0.51 8.37
N ILE A 157 0.00 -0.08 7.26
CA ILE A 157 -0.96 0.59 6.37
C ILE A 157 -2.30 0.86 7.08
N LEU A 158 -2.76 -0.09 7.90
CA LEU A 158 -3.97 0.06 8.69
C LEU A 158 -3.82 1.18 9.73
N ALA A 159 -2.71 1.17 10.49
CA ALA A 159 -2.44 2.17 11.51
C ALA A 159 -2.31 3.60 10.93
N THR A 160 -1.69 3.73 9.76
CA THR A 160 -1.51 5.04 9.10
C THR A 160 -2.81 5.56 8.51
N SER A 161 -3.67 4.67 7.99
CA SER A 161 -5.00 5.05 7.51
C SER A 161 -5.90 5.55 8.65
N VAL A 162 -5.96 4.82 9.77
CA VAL A 162 -6.73 5.24 10.96
C VAL A 162 -6.23 6.56 11.53
N ASN A 163 -4.92 6.70 11.76
CA ASN A 163 -4.36 7.96 12.27
C ASN A 163 -4.62 9.15 11.34
N GLY A 164 -4.60 8.91 10.03
CA GLY A 164 -4.90 9.89 9.00
C GLY A 164 -6.35 10.37 9.09
N VAL A 165 -7.30 9.44 9.10
CA VAL A 165 -8.75 9.70 9.22
C VAL A 165 -9.07 10.42 10.54
N LEU A 166 -8.51 9.98 11.66
CA LEU A 166 -8.73 10.61 12.97
C LEU A 166 -8.24 12.07 13.02
N LYS A 167 -7.10 12.36 12.40
CA LYS A 167 -6.61 13.74 12.32
C LYS A 167 -7.42 14.59 11.35
N LEU A 168 -7.93 13.98 10.27
CA LEU A 168 -8.80 14.64 9.30
C LEU A 168 -10.13 15.07 9.93
N ASN A 169 -10.75 14.19 10.72
CA ASN A 169 -11.99 14.49 11.45
C ASN A 169 -11.81 15.62 12.48
N ASN A 170 -10.62 15.72 13.07
CA ASN A 170 -10.29 16.76 14.04
C ASN A 170 -9.83 18.09 13.41
N HIS A 171 -9.91 18.27 12.09
CA HIS A 171 -9.43 19.46 11.36
C HIS A 171 -7.97 19.83 11.66
N LYS A 172 -7.13 18.83 12.01
CA LYS A 172 -5.73 19.03 12.42
C LYS A 172 -4.73 18.65 11.32
N PRO A 173 -3.79 19.54 10.93
CA PRO A 173 -2.73 19.26 9.95
C PRO A 173 -1.84 18.07 10.28
N ILE A 174 -1.40 17.38 9.23
CA ILE A 174 -0.42 16.31 9.34
C ILE A 174 0.97 16.84 8.99
N GLY A 175 1.80 17.00 10.01
CA GLY A 175 3.22 17.37 9.87
C GLY A 175 3.56 18.74 10.45
N LYS A 176 4.84 18.91 10.81
CA LYS A 176 5.33 20.06 11.59
C LYS A 176 5.48 21.37 10.79
N ARG A 177 5.12 21.41 9.50
CA ARG A 177 5.40 22.55 8.60
C ARG A 177 4.39 23.70 8.65
N PHE A 178 3.48 23.73 9.61
CA PHE A 178 2.63 24.90 9.87
C PHE A 178 3.23 25.91 10.86
N ARG A 179 4.47 25.69 11.33
CA ARG A 179 5.24 26.80 11.91
C ARG A 179 5.97 27.52 10.78
N THR A 180 5.45 28.72 10.49
CA THR A 180 6.14 29.88 9.89
C THR A 180 6.73 29.71 8.49
N ALA A 181 6.08 30.36 7.53
CA ALA A 181 6.72 31.37 6.68
C ALA A 181 5.77 32.56 6.61
#